data_AF-A0A392VW09-F1
#
_entry.id   AF-A0A392VW09-F1
#
_cell.length_a   1.000
_cell.length_b   1.000
_cell.length_c   1.000
_cell.angle_alpha   90.00
_cell.angle_beta   90.00
_cell.angle_gamma   90.00
#
_symmetry.space_group_name_H-M   'P 1'
#
loop_
_entity.id
_entity.type
_entity.pdbx_description
1 polymer ?
#
loop_
_entity_poly.entity_id
_entity_poly.type
_entity_poly.pdbx_seq_one_letter_code
_entity_poly.pdbx_strand_id
1 'polypeptide(L)' 'MAAARTNAQIAEALAALTTLVARDNNPGRESEKRLE' A
#
# COMPACT_ATOMS: atom_id res chain seq x y z
N MET A 1 18.14 2.65 20.74
CA MET A 1 17.77 3.87 19.99
C MET A 1 17.84 3.69 18.47
N ALA A 2 18.93 3.17 17.89
CA ALA A 2 19.03 2.97 16.43
C ALA A 2 17.93 2.06 15.84
N ALA A 3 17.65 0.92 16.47
CA ALA A 3 16.62 -0.02 15.99
C ALA A 3 15.22 0.60 15.93
N ALA A 4 14.84 1.43 16.92
CA ALA A 4 13.53 2.08 16.93
C ALA A 4 13.37 3.08 15.76
N ARG A 5 14.43 3.85 15.46
CA ARG A 5 14.46 4.76 14.31
C ARG A 5 14.34 4.00 12.99
N THR A 6 15.10 2.92 12.83
CA THR A 6 15.04 2.07 11.62
C THR A 6 13.65 1.44 11.46
N ASN A 7 13.05 0.95 12.55
CA ASN A 7 11.71 0.36 12.51
C ASN A 7 10.64 1.40 12.13
N ALA A 8 10.75 2.64 12.62
CA ALA A 8 9.86 3.73 12.21
C ALA A 8 9.98 4.03 10.71
N GLN A 9 11.20 4.09 10.18
CA GLN A 9 11.44 4.32 8.74
C GLN A 9 10.90 3.18 7.88
N ILE A 10 11.02 1.93 8.34
CA ILE A 10 10.44 0.76 7.66
C ILE A 10 8.90 0.85 7.68
N ALA A 11 8.30 1.18 8.82
CA ALA A 11 6.85 1.31 8.92
C ALA A 11 6.30 2.42 8.00
N GLU A 12 6.99 3.55 7.90
CA GLU A 12 6.63 4.64 6.99
C GLU A 12 6.73 4.21 5.52
N ALA A 13 7.82 3.55 5.14
CA ALA A 13 8.00 3.03 3.79
C ALA A 13 6.89 2.02 3.41
N LEU A 14 6.54 1.13 4.33
CA LEU A 14 5.46 0.17 4.14
C LEU A 14 4.11 0.88 3.98
N ALA A 15 3.79 1.88 4.80
CA ALA A 15 2.54 2.64 4.69
C ALA A 15 2.42 3.38 3.35
N ALA A 16 3.51 3.94 2.84
CA ALA A 16 3.55 4.59 1.53
C ALA A 16 3.26 3.58 0.40
N LEU A 17 3.89 2.40 0.46
CA LEU A 17 3.66 1.32 -0.51
C LEU A 17 2.22 0.81 -0.45
N THR A 18 1.64 0.62 0.74
CA THR A 18 0.23 0.22 0.90
C THR A 18 -0.71 1.23 0.27
N THR A 19 -0.45 2.54 0.43
CA THR A 19 -1.26 3.59 -0.17
C THR A 19 -1.20 3.55 -1.71
N LEU A 20 -0.01 3.31 -2.28
CA LEU A 20 0.17 3.18 -3.72
C LEU A 20 -0.59 1.96 -4.26
N VAL A 21 -0.38 0.80 -3.65
CA VAL A 21 -1.05 -0.45 -4.04
C VAL A 21 -2.57 -0.32 -3.88
N ALA A 22 -3.08 0.31 -2.83
CA ALA A 22 -4.51 0.52 -2.62
C ALA A 22 -5.13 1.49 -3.65
N ARG A 23 -4.38 2.49 -4.10
CA ARG A 23 -4.83 3.40 -5.18
C ARG A 23 -4.95 2.68 -6.51
N ASP A 24 -3.99 1.80 -6.82
CA ASP A 24 -3.96 1.08 -8.09
C ASP A 24 -4.89 -0.14 -8.10
N ASN A 25 -5.14 -0.73 -6.93
CA ASN A 25 -6.13 -1.80 -6.74
C ASN A 25 -7.47 -1.21 -6.32
N ASN A 26 -8.18 -0.52 -7.23
CA ASN A 26 -9.59 -0.17 -7.00
C ASN A 26 -10.49 -1.40 -7.31
N PRO A 27 -10.96 -2.17 -6.30
CA PRO A 27 -11.71 -3.41 -6.52
C PRO A 27 -13.04 -3.20 -7.25
N GLY A 28 -13.61 -1.98 -7.18
CA GLY A 28 -14.82 -1.62 -7.93
C GLY A 28 -14.59 -1.59 -9.44
N ARG A 29 -13.40 -1.20 -9.89
CA ARG A 29 -13.05 -1.17 -11.33
C ARG A 29 -12.64 -2.55 -11.85
N GLU A 30 -11.91 -3.33 -11.06
CA GLU A 30 -11.47 -4.66 -11.47
C GLU A 30 -12.63 -5.67 -11.55
N SER A 31 -13.66 -5.51 -10.71
CA SER A 31 -14.88 -6.34 -10.78
C SER A 31 -15.75 -6.00 -12.01
N GLU A 32 -15.83 -4.72 -12.41
CA GLU A 32 -16.50 -4.32 -13.66
C GLU A 32 -15.80 -4.88 -14.90
N LYS A 33 -14.45 -4.81 -14.95
CA LYS A 33 -13.68 -5.32 -16.11
C LYS A 33 -13.71 -6.84 -16.30
N ARG A 34 -14.11 -7.59 -15.27
CA ARG A 34 -14.21 -9.06 -15.32
C ARG A 34 -15.57 -9.55 -15.81
N LEU A 35 -16.55 -8.64 -15.94
CA LEU A 35 -17.93 -8.95 -16.33
C LEU A 35 -18.29 -8.40 -17.73
N GLU A 36 -17.36 -7.73 -18.41
CA GLU A 36 -17.43 -7.32 -19.82
C GLU A 36 -16.79 -8.37 -20.76
#